data_AF-L7LZ02-F1
#
_entry.id   AF-L7LZ02-F1
#
_cell.length_a   1.000
_cell.length_b   1.000
_cell.length_c   1.000
_cell.angle_alpha   90.00
_cell.angle_beta   90.00
_cell.angle_gamma   90.00
#
_symmetry.space_group_name_H-M   'P 1'
#
loop_
_entity.id
_entity.type
_entity.pdbx_description
1 polymer ?
#
loop_
_entity_poly.entity_id
_entity_poly.type
_entity_poly.pdbx_seq_one_letter_code
_entity_poly.pdbx_strand_id
1 'polypeptide(L)'
;MRSGQENEANAIAKYKEQQAVEVYKVGLCVNPAAPFLGASPDGLVWDKTNDDYGLVEVKTLAKAMEEGLTVKEATQQRKVPFFKDGKLNYRHKYFYQIQGQLGITGLTWCDLVVDSTGDIYVERVMFDTQVWEDMLAILENFYRTHLECHENNPLLSANISDSSAT
;
A
#
# COMPACT_ATOMS: atom_id res chain seq x y z
N MET A 1 4.12 -17.04 -2.46
CA MET A 1 3.61 -16.38 -1.24
C MET A 1 4.63 -16.39 -0.10
N ARG A 2 5.30 -17.51 0.24
CA ARG A 2 6.36 -17.51 1.29
C ARG A 2 7.58 -16.62 0.98
N SER A 3 8.14 -16.73 -0.22
CA SER A 3 9.30 -15.92 -0.63
C SER A 3 9.03 -14.41 -0.63
N GLY A 4 7.78 -14.00 -0.88
CA GLY A 4 7.39 -12.58 -0.81
C GLY A 4 7.45 -12.04 0.62
N GLN A 5 6.95 -12.80 1.60
CA GLN A 5 6.93 -12.40 3.00
C GLN A 5 8.33 -12.36 3.63
N GLU A 6 9.19 -13.31 3.25
CA GLU A 6 10.59 -13.32 3.70
C GLU A 6 11.37 -12.13 3.12
N ASN A 7 11.17 -11.83 1.84
CA ASN A 7 11.81 -10.69 1.19
C ASN A 7 11.33 -9.36 1.78
N GLU A 8 10.04 -9.23 2.08
CA GLU A 8 9.46 -8.06 2.74
C GLU A 8 10.10 -7.81 4.12
N ALA A 9 10.20 -8.84 4.96
CA ALA A 9 10.83 -8.72 6.27
C ALA A 9 12.31 -8.30 6.18
N ASN A 10 13.06 -8.86 5.23
CA ASN A 10 14.46 -8.51 4.99
C ASN A 10 14.60 -7.07 4.48
N ALA A 11 13.71 -6.62 3.59
CA ALA A 11 13.69 -5.26 3.08
C ALA A 11 13.39 -4.24 4.20
N ILE A 12 12.41 -4.54 5.07
CA ILE A 12 12.09 -3.71 6.23
C ILE A 12 13.27 -3.63 7.19
N ALA A 13 13.98 -4.74 7.44
CA ALA A 13 15.16 -4.73 8.29
C ALA A 13 16.25 -3.78 7.75
N LYS A 14 16.59 -3.89 6.45
CA LYS A 14 17.53 -2.97 5.78
C LYS A 14 17.04 -1.52 5.85
N TYR A 15 15.76 -1.28 5.63
CA TYR A 15 15.16 0.07 5.67
C TYR A 15 15.30 0.71 7.06
N LYS A 16 15.02 -0.03 8.14
CA LYS A 16 15.20 0.44 9.52
C LYS A 16 16.65 0.85 9.80
N GLU A 17 17.60 0.04 9.34
CA GLU A 17 19.03 0.30 9.50
C GLU A 17 19.48 1.55 8.71
N GLN A 18 19.00 1.72 7.47
CA GLN A 18 19.40 2.83 6.60
C GLN A 18 18.76 4.17 6.96
N GLN A 19 17.51 4.19 7.43
CA GLN A 19 16.74 5.43 7.64
C GLN A 19 16.58 5.83 9.12
N ALA A 20 17.17 5.08 10.06
CA ALA A 20 17.06 5.33 11.50
C ALA A 20 15.61 5.44 12.01
N VAL A 21 14.70 4.63 11.44
CA VAL A 21 13.27 4.59 11.77
C VAL A 21 12.88 3.32 12.54
N GLU A 22 11.73 3.36 13.23
CA GLU A 22 11.04 2.13 13.63
C GLU A 22 9.89 1.81 12.69
N VAL A 23 9.65 0.51 12.48
CA VAL A 23 8.52 0.02 11.70
C VAL A 23 7.69 -0.92 12.56
N TYR A 24 6.38 -0.68 12.59
CA TYR A 24 5.39 -1.46 13.32
C TYR A 24 4.44 -2.14 12.35
N LYS A 25 4.20 -3.43 12.57
CA LYS A 25 3.23 -4.18 11.77
C LYS A 25 1.82 -3.65 12.01
N VAL A 26 1.08 -3.45 10.93
CA VAL A 26 -0.33 -3.04 10.94
C VAL A 26 -1.17 -4.04 10.17
N GLY A 27 -2.43 -4.16 10.57
CA GLY A 27 -3.42 -4.98 9.88
C GLY A 27 -4.19 -4.15 8.86
N LEU A 28 -5.45 -4.52 8.64
CA LEU A 28 -6.36 -3.72 7.85
C LEU A 28 -6.71 -2.42 8.59
N CYS A 29 -6.36 -1.29 8.01
CA CYS A 29 -6.82 0.04 8.39
C CYS A 29 -8.13 0.35 7.66
N VAL A 30 -9.12 0.87 8.39
CA VAL A 30 -10.42 1.28 7.84
C VAL A 30 -10.62 2.76 8.18
N ASN A 31 -11.05 3.54 7.19
CA ASN A 31 -11.39 4.95 7.43
C ASN A 31 -12.80 5.01 8.04
N PRO A 32 -12.99 5.52 9.27
CA PRO A 32 -14.31 5.57 9.90
C PRO A 32 -15.34 6.42 9.13
N ALA A 33 -14.90 7.42 8.37
CA ALA A 33 -15.77 8.24 7.53
C ALA A 33 -16.14 7.57 6.20
N ALA A 34 -15.38 6.56 5.78
CA ALA A 34 -15.63 5.76 4.58
C ALA A 34 -15.39 4.27 4.88
N PRO A 35 -16.28 3.63 5.68
CA PRO A 35 -16.06 2.29 6.22
C PRO A 35 -16.06 1.18 5.14
N PHE A 36 -16.51 1.51 3.93
CA PHE A 36 -16.41 0.64 2.75
C PHE A 36 -15.00 0.61 2.13
N LEU A 37 -14.06 1.41 2.63
CA LEU A 37 -12.67 1.44 2.20
C LEU A 37 -11.74 0.91 3.30
N GLY A 38 -10.79 0.07 2.88
CA GLY A 38 -9.73 -0.43 3.74
C GLY A 38 -8.40 -0.53 3.01
N ALA A 39 -7.31 -0.40 3.77
CA ALA A 39 -5.94 -0.49 3.29
C ALA A 39 -5.10 -1.32 4.26
N SER A 40 -4.19 -2.12 3.74
CA SER A 40 -3.22 -2.88 4.53
C SER A 40 -1.82 -2.48 4.08
N PRO A 41 -1.24 -1.40 4.66
CA PRO A 41 0.15 -1.05 4.39
C PRO A 41 1.10 -2.09 4.99
N ASP A 42 2.32 -2.18 4.47
CA ASP A 42 3.31 -3.16 4.94
C ASP A 42 3.86 -2.78 6.33
N GLY A 43 3.80 -1.50 6.71
CA GLY A 43 4.09 -1.05 8.07
C GLY A 43 3.75 0.40 8.37
N LEU A 44 3.56 0.71 9.65
CA LEU A 44 3.56 2.06 10.20
C LEU A 44 4.99 2.43 10.60
N VAL A 45 5.46 3.57 10.12
CA VAL A 45 6.80 4.08 10.36
C VAL A 45 6.74 5.17 11.42
N TRP A 46 7.68 5.14 12.38
CA TRP A 46 8.01 6.28 13.24
C TRP A 46 9.40 6.79 12.87
N ASP A 47 9.42 7.99 12.27
CA ASP A 47 10.64 8.70 11.93
C ASP A 47 11.11 9.49 13.16
N LYS A 48 12.11 8.93 13.87
CA LYS A 48 12.67 9.53 15.08
C LYS A 48 13.34 10.87 14.84
N THR A 49 13.76 11.14 13.60
CA THR A 49 14.49 12.37 13.27
C THR A 49 13.54 13.56 13.20
N ASN A 50 12.37 13.35 12.59
CA ASN A 50 11.36 14.38 12.38
C ASN A 50 10.23 14.33 13.44
N ASP A 51 10.24 13.31 14.30
CA ASP A 51 9.17 13.00 15.25
C ASP A 51 7.79 12.92 14.58
N ASP A 52 7.74 12.17 13.47
CA ASP A 52 6.57 12.06 12.62
C ASP A 52 6.26 10.61 12.26
N TYR A 53 5.01 10.35 11.89
CA TYR A 53 4.52 9.03 11.49
C TYR A 53 4.19 8.99 10.00
N GLY A 54 4.53 7.88 9.38
CA GLY A 54 4.20 7.61 7.99
C GLY A 54 4.01 6.13 7.74
N LEU A 55 3.98 5.75 6.48
CA LEU A 55 3.84 4.35 6.07
C LEU A 55 5.09 3.85 5.36
N VAL A 56 5.21 2.53 5.25
CA VAL A 56 6.13 1.87 4.34
C VAL A 56 5.36 0.91 3.44
N GLU A 57 5.72 0.91 2.15
CA GLU A 57 5.25 -0.05 1.15
C GLU A 57 6.47 -0.68 0.47
N VAL A 58 6.55 -2.00 0.47
CA VAL A 58 7.68 -2.77 -0.01
C VAL A 58 7.36 -3.42 -1.35
N LYS A 59 8.25 -3.23 -2.34
CA LYS A 59 8.17 -3.92 -3.63
C LYS A 59 9.49 -4.64 -3.93
N THR A 60 9.45 -5.97 -3.97
CA THR A 60 10.63 -6.77 -4.35
C THR A 60 10.73 -6.98 -5.86
N LEU A 61 11.90 -6.71 -6.43
CA LEU A 61 12.23 -6.97 -7.83
C LEU A 61 12.74 -8.41 -8.01
N ALA A 62 11.86 -9.40 -7.81
CA ALA A 62 12.25 -10.83 -7.79
C ALA A 62 13.05 -11.27 -9.03
N LYS A 63 12.63 -10.87 -10.24
CA LYS A 63 13.35 -11.21 -11.48
C LYS A 63 14.74 -10.58 -11.55
N ALA A 64 14.86 -9.32 -11.15
CA ALA A 64 16.16 -8.65 -11.10
C ALA A 64 17.07 -9.32 -10.05
N MET A 65 16.49 -9.79 -8.95
CA MET A 65 17.21 -10.50 -7.90
C MET A 65 17.72 -11.86 -8.37
N GLU A 66 16.91 -12.63 -9.12
CA GLU A 66 17.32 -13.89 -9.76
C GLU A 66 18.49 -13.69 -10.73
N GLU A 67 18.54 -12.53 -11.39
CA GLU A 67 19.63 -12.14 -12.29
C GLU A 67 20.83 -11.50 -11.57
N GLY A 68 20.79 -11.40 -10.23
CA GLY A 68 21.85 -10.80 -9.42
C GLY A 68 21.98 -9.29 -9.57
N LEU A 69 20.96 -8.62 -10.11
CA LEU A 69 20.97 -7.17 -10.32
C LEU A 69 20.58 -6.42 -9.05
N THR A 70 21.27 -5.32 -8.79
CA THR A 70 20.88 -4.30 -7.81
C THR A 70 19.67 -3.51 -8.33
N VAL A 71 19.00 -2.75 -7.46
CA VAL A 71 17.91 -1.85 -7.88
C VAL A 71 18.40 -0.83 -8.91
N LYS A 72 19.62 -0.33 -8.74
CA LYS A 72 20.25 0.63 -9.65
C LYS A 72 20.45 0.03 -11.04
N GLU A 73 21.02 -1.17 -11.13
CA GLU A 73 21.24 -1.86 -12.42
C GLU A 73 19.92 -2.23 -13.08
N ALA A 74 18.95 -2.74 -12.32
CA ALA A 74 17.61 -3.03 -12.82
C ALA A 74 16.95 -1.77 -13.39
N THR A 75 17.11 -0.62 -12.73
CA THR A 75 16.60 0.67 -13.20
C THR A 75 17.29 1.11 -14.49
N GLN A 76 18.63 1.03 -14.57
CA GLN A 76 19.40 1.35 -15.78
C GLN A 76 19.03 0.47 -16.97
N GLN A 77 18.72 -0.80 -16.71
CA GLN A 77 18.26 -1.77 -17.71
C GLN A 77 16.75 -1.70 -18.00
N ARG A 78 16.03 -0.74 -17.41
CA ARG A 78 14.57 -0.56 -17.55
C ARG A 78 13.76 -1.81 -17.14
N LYS A 79 14.24 -2.55 -16.14
CA LYS A 79 13.61 -3.74 -15.55
C LYS A 79 12.70 -3.44 -14.35
N VAL A 80 12.50 -2.15 -14.04
CA VAL A 80 11.57 -1.68 -13.01
C VAL A 80 10.35 -1.04 -13.71
N PRO A 81 9.27 -1.80 -13.97
CA PRO A 81 8.18 -1.34 -14.83
C PRO A 81 7.35 -0.20 -14.25
N PHE A 82 7.45 0.01 -12.93
CA PHE A 82 6.75 1.06 -12.21
C PHE A 82 7.61 2.32 -12.02
N PHE A 83 8.82 2.35 -12.57
CA PHE A 83 9.64 3.55 -12.58
C PHE A 83 9.53 4.31 -13.90
N LYS A 84 9.65 5.64 -13.78
CA LYS A 84 9.90 6.57 -14.88
C LYS A 84 11.03 7.50 -14.43
N ASP A 85 12.08 7.58 -15.24
CA ASP A 85 13.26 8.41 -14.95
C ASP A 85 13.91 8.10 -13.58
N GLY A 86 13.86 6.84 -13.16
CA GLY A 86 14.47 6.34 -11.91
C GLY A 86 13.68 6.61 -10.64
N LYS A 87 12.41 7.04 -10.76
CA LYS A 87 11.47 7.25 -9.64
C LYS A 87 10.13 6.60 -9.92
N LEU A 88 9.27 6.46 -8.91
CA LEU A 88 7.91 5.96 -9.05
C LEU A 88 7.16 6.75 -10.13
N ASN A 89 6.61 6.03 -11.10
CA ASN A 89 5.74 6.61 -12.10
C ASN A 89 4.38 6.91 -11.46
N TYR A 90 3.99 8.18 -11.37
CA TYR A 90 2.72 8.61 -10.78
C TYR A 90 1.47 8.19 -11.59
N ARG A 91 1.66 7.56 -12.75
CA ARG A 91 0.59 6.93 -13.53
C ARG A 91 0.51 5.42 -13.32
N HIS A 92 1.39 4.84 -12.49
CA HIS A 92 1.41 3.42 -12.20
C HIS A 92 0.51 3.10 -10.99
N LYS A 93 -0.10 1.90 -10.98
CA LYS A 93 -1.03 1.46 -9.93
C LYS A 93 -0.47 1.54 -8.51
N TYR A 94 0.84 1.43 -8.31
CA TYR A 94 1.47 1.52 -6.99
C TYR A 94 1.44 2.93 -6.42
N PHE A 95 1.46 3.97 -7.27
CA PHE A 95 1.22 5.34 -6.80
C PHE A 95 -0.18 5.47 -6.22
N TYR A 96 -1.21 5.02 -6.96
CA TYR A 96 -2.59 5.05 -6.47
C TYR A 96 -2.80 4.14 -5.25
N GLN A 97 -2.11 3.00 -5.16
CA GLN A 97 -2.13 2.15 -3.96
C GLN A 97 -1.65 2.94 -2.72
N ILE A 98 -0.52 3.63 -2.84
CA ILE A 98 0.06 4.44 -1.76
C ILE A 98 -0.87 5.62 -1.42
N GLN A 99 -1.38 6.35 -2.42
CA GLN A 99 -2.33 7.44 -2.19
C GLN A 99 -3.60 6.96 -1.45
N GLY A 100 -4.10 5.77 -1.79
CA GLY A 100 -5.21 5.15 -1.09
C GLY A 100 -4.89 4.79 0.36
N GLN A 101 -3.72 4.21 0.62
CA GLN A 101 -3.25 3.92 1.99
C GLN A 101 -3.15 5.21 2.82
N LEU A 102 -2.59 6.28 2.26
CA LEU A 102 -2.47 7.58 2.93
C LEU A 102 -3.84 8.21 3.20
N GLY A 103 -4.74 8.22 2.21
CA GLY A 103 -6.09 8.75 2.38
C GLY A 103 -6.95 7.98 3.39
N ILE A 104 -6.73 6.66 3.52
CA ILE A 104 -7.45 5.82 4.49
C ILE A 104 -6.90 5.97 5.92
N THR A 105 -5.57 6.09 6.06
CA THR A 105 -4.92 6.19 7.38
C THR A 105 -4.85 7.62 7.91
N GLY A 106 -5.00 8.63 7.05
CA GLY A 106 -4.83 10.05 7.39
C GLY A 106 -3.37 10.48 7.53
N LEU A 107 -2.41 9.65 7.13
CA LEU A 107 -0.99 9.97 7.17
C LEU A 107 -0.56 10.74 5.91
N THR A 108 0.51 11.53 6.01
CA THR A 108 0.90 12.48 4.96
C THR A 108 2.02 11.98 4.04
N TRP A 109 2.69 10.88 4.39
CA TRP A 109 3.75 10.30 3.57
C TRP A 109 3.89 8.78 3.74
N CYS A 110 4.41 8.14 2.70
CA CYS A 110 4.77 6.74 2.67
C CYS A 110 6.15 6.59 2.00
N ASP A 111 7.05 5.85 2.61
CA ASP A 111 8.31 5.46 1.98
C ASP A 111 8.09 4.20 1.15
N LEU A 112 8.23 4.31 -0.18
CA LEU A 112 8.31 3.17 -1.08
C LEU A 112 9.71 2.56 -0.98
N VAL A 113 9.80 1.34 -0.45
CA VAL A 113 11.02 0.55 -0.39
C VAL A 113 11.03 -0.46 -1.54
N VAL A 114 12.00 -0.34 -2.43
CA VAL A 114 12.20 -1.28 -3.54
C VAL A 114 13.41 -2.15 -3.22
N ASP A 115 13.20 -3.45 -3.07
CA ASP A 115 14.25 -4.40 -2.69
C ASP A 115 14.72 -5.24 -3.88
N SER A 116 16.03 -5.44 -3.97
CA SER A 116 16.66 -6.32 -4.95
C SER A 116 18.01 -6.84 -4.42
N THR A 117 18.88 -7.36 -5.29
CA THR A 117 20.14 -7.97 -4.86
C THR A 117 21.00 -6.97 -4.08
N GLY A 118 21.37 -7.35 -2.85
CA GLY A 118 22.32 -6.62 -2.00
C GLY A 118 21.78 -5.36 -1.32
N ASP A 119 20.88 -4.61 -1.95
CA ASP A 119 20.50 -3.26 -1.50
C ASP A 119 19.01 -2.95 -1.73
N ILE A 120 18.55 -1.84 -1.13
CA ILE A 120 17.23 -1.27 -1.29
C ILE A 120 17.31 0.13 -1.92
N TYR A 121 16.23 0.55 -2.54
CA TYR A 121 15.98 1.94 -2.91
C TYR A 121 14.79 2.45 -2.11
N VAL A 122 14.89 3.68 -1.59
CA VAL A 122 13.82 4.30 -0.81
C VAL A 122 13.39 5.60 -1.51
N GLU A 123 12.09 5.74 -1.75
CA GLU A 123 11.48 6.97 -2.25
C GLU A 123 10.31 7.38 -1.37
N ARG A 124 10.39 8.58 -0.79
CA ARG A 124 9.27 9.17 -0.06
C ARG A 124 8.22 9.69 -1.02
N VAL A 125 7.00 9.18 -0.89
CA VAL A 125 5.81 9.58 -1.63
C VAL A 125 4.91 10.38 -0.69
N MET A 126 4.63 11.63 -1.06
CA MET A 126 3.74 12.51 -0.30
C MET A 126 2.28 12.27 -0.66
N PHE A 127 1.38 12.48 0.30
CA PHE A 127 -0.05 12.50 0.07
C PHE A 127 -0.41 13.63 -0.90
N ASP A 128 -1.23 13.31 -1.89
CA ASP A 128 -1.78 14.24 -2.87
C ASP A 128 -3.30 14.29 -2.70
N THR A 129 -3.77 15.39 -2.13
CA THR A 129 -5.18 15.60 -1.83
C THR A 129 -6.05 15.53 -3.08
N GLN A 130 -5.61 16.10 -4.21
CA GLN A 130 -6.41 16.10 -5.44
C GLN A 130 -6.53 14.68 -6.00
N VAL A 131 -5.44 13.93 -6.02
CA VAL A 131 -5.45 12.53 -6.47
C VAL A 131 -6.36 11.68 -5.59
N TRP A 132 -6.31 11.87 -4.27
CA TRP A 132 -7.17 11.16 -3.34
C TRP A 132 -8.65 11.50 -3.53
N GLU A 133 -9.01 12.78 -3.67
CA GLU A 133 -10.39 13.21 -3.90
C GLU A 133 -10.95 12.61 -5.21
N ASP A 134 -10.16 12.62 -6.28
CA ASP A 134 -10.52 12.02 -7.57
C ASP A 134 -10.72 10.50 -7.43
N MET A 135 -9.84 9.81 -6.70
CA MET A 135 -9.96 8.38 -6.40
C MET A 135 -11.21 8.09 -5.57
N LEU A 136 -11.45 8.85 -4.50
CA LEU A 136 -12.55 8.65 -3.58
C LEU A 136 -13.89 8.76 -4.28
N ALA A 137 -14.05 9.74 -5.18
CA ALA A 137 -15.27 9.89 -5.98
C ALA A 137 -15.57 8.64 -6.84
N ILE A 138 -14.55 8.05 -7.46
CA ILE A 138 -14.69 6.83 -8.27
C ILE A 138 -15.03 5.62 -7.38
N LEU A 139 -14.33 5.47 -6.26
CA LEU A 139 -14.51 4.36 -5.33
C LEU A 139 -15.88 4.40 -4.65
N GLU A 140 -16.34 5.58 -4.25
CA GLU A 140 -17.68 5.77 -3.68
C GLU A 140 -18.76 5.44 -4.71
N ASN A 141 -18.63 5.95 -5.93
CA ASN A 141 -19.60 5.62 -6.99
C ASN A 141 -19.64 4.10 -7.25
N PHE A 142 -18.48 3.43 -7.28
CA PHE A 142 -18.42 1.97 -7.42
C PHE A 142 -19.16 1.25 -6.29
N TYR A 143 -18.91 1.62 -5.03
CA TYR A 143 -19.58 1.04 -3.86
C TYR A 143 -21.10 1.23 -3.92
N ARG A 144 -21.56 2.46 -4.17
CA ARG A 144 -23.00 2.77 -4.24
C ARG A 144 -23.72 1.99 -5.34
N THR A 145 -23.11 1.92 -6.52
CA THR A 145 -23.76 1.33 -7.70
C THR A 145 -23.76 -0.19 -7.71
N HIS A 146 -22.74 -0.84 -7.12
CA HIS A 146 -22.58 -2.29 -7.24
C HIS A 146 -22.68 -3.05 -5.91
N LEU A 147 -22.55 -2.38 -4.76
CA LEU A 147 -22.50 -3.04 -3.45
C LEU A 147 -23.65 -2.59 -2.53
N GLU A 148 -23.88 -1.28 -2.38
CA GLU A 148 -24.95 -0.74 -1.52
C GLU A 148 -26.36 -1.10 -2.03
N CYS A 149 -26.59 -1.10 -3.35
CA CYS A 149 -27.85 -1.53 -3.96
C CYS A 149 -28.16 -3.03 -3.76
N HIS A 150 -27.15 -3.87 -3.50
CA HIS A 150 -27.34 -5.31 -3.24
C HIS A 150 -27.63 -5.59 -1.77
N GLU A 151 -27.04 -4.83 -0.84
CA GLU A 151 -27.30 -4.98 0.61
C GLU A 151 -28.71 -4.51 1.00
N ASN A 152 -29.29 -3.55 0.27
CA ASN A 152 -30.67 -3.09 0.45
C ASN A 152 -31.72 -3.88 -0.35
N ASN A 153 -31.36 -5.06 -0.89
CA ASN A 153 -32.32 -5.92 -1.57
C ASN A 153 -33.17 -6.70 -0.54
N PRO A 154 -34.50 -6.48 -0.44
CA PRO A 154 -35.36 -7.15 0.53
C PRO A 154 -35.40 -8.69 0.40
N LEU A 155 -34.86 -9.25 -0.70
CA LEU A 155 -34.75 -10.70 -0.89
C LEU A 155 -33.56 -11.34 -0.14
N LEU A 156 -32.58 -10.56 0.34
CA LEU A 156 -31.45 -11.07 1.14
C LEU A 156 -31.69 -10.96 2.66
N SER A 157 -32.50 -9.99 3.11
CA SER A 157 -32.88 -9.84 4.52
C SER A 157 -33.86 -10.91 5.03
N ALA A 158 -34.46 -11.70 4.13
CA ALA A 158 -35.44 -12.74 4.48
C ALA A 158 -34.80 -14.06 4.96
N ASN A 159 -33.49 -14.26 4.80
CA ASN A 159 -32.84 -15.55 5.08
C ASN A 159 -32.11 -15.62 6.45
N ILE A 160 -32.27 -14.63 7.33
CA ILE A 160 -31.62 -14.63 8.66
C ILE A 160 -32.63 -14.78 9.81
N SER A 161 -33.95 -14.79 9.56
CA SER A 161 -34.96 -14.86 10.64
C SER A 161 -35.56 -16.24 10.95
N ASP A 162 -35.11 -17.34 10.33
CA ASP A 162 -35.65 -18.68 10.62
C ASP A 162 -34.57 -19.70 10.99
N SER A 163 -34.06 -19.62 12.23
CA SER A 163 -33.44 -20.78 12.90
C SER A 163 -33.59 -20.77 14.43
N SER A 164 -34.70 -20.21 14.94
CA SER A 164 -35.06 -20.37 16.35
C SER A 164 -36.54 -20.73 16.54
N ALA A 165 -36.90 -21.94 16.14
CA ALA A 165 -38.07 -22.65 16.67
C ALA A 165 -37.97 -24.16 16.37
N THR A 166 -37.33 -24.91 17.29
CA THR A 166 -37.88 -26.00 18.14
C THR A 166 -36.77 -26.93 18.57
#